data_AF-A0A917UNX2-F1
#
_entry.id   AF-A0A917UNX2-F1
#
_cell.length_a   1.000
_cell.length_b   1.000
_cell.length_c   1.000
_cell.angle_alpha   90.00
_cell.angle_beta   90.00
_cell.angle_gamma   90.00
#
_symmetry.space_group_name_H-M   'P 1'
#
loop_
_entity.id
_entity.type
_entity.pdbx_description
1 polymer ?
#
loop_
_entity_poly.entity_id
_entity_poly.type
_entity_poly.pdbx_seq_one_letter_code
_entity_poly.pdbx_strand_id
1 'polypeptide(L)'
;MIQELVPILSRTRPIPGEALSSYLDRLSAHMPLAVPLTALYYRLGLQESERAADVPSAIGITLTPRQLKDAAHVLRLPEVDIRRMLLSHYDGVAVNLTGLDPEDSQSLRRTGMREWAYMVGSHYCPACLAEDQAWRVAWKLPFSFACERHQALLNDTCPLCARRSGNVREDLGGASSYATKKRTPGFCMNPPATGVADQGRNAEPCGQNLGAVPQLDLADSLRLLGTQRHLNGVMEAGVDARSGLPALAYFQALRSLCALMLYVAEPADLGELPETVLKVFADRAEERNLRLDQRREKRAEGKVFGGPAIHTYGAVPTSAGLMAAMLPQAVEILTPSVSGSLDAQELSEKLFPFIQRLRDREQNKLRLVSKNFKFTGALLQGFNRTLDDQSGFNHRLGLRSRHAHSKAGYAFTAHHVPQLLWENEYRTNFAPLFQETDMMESTLRRVCSAALVRLGGQTDWQGACSALEFPTTFATGACNKAMGVLNNLQNGEAFARALHDLAARLGALPSKANFHARRFELREFVTMRSADWDDLVFETSARPTKNTGKRRHAAVFIWEQVTGGDFRLAPALRGMSPGPARDMYIRFLKQDLGTLGPALMDRAHQLAAFLDAGHPELMLDFPK
;
A
#
# COMPACT_ATOMS: atom_id res chain seq x y z
N MET A 1 -49.10 -25.50 1.88
CA MET A 1 -50.18 -24.51 2.10
C MET A 1 -49.61 -23.14 1.79
N ILE A 2 -50.02 -22.53 0.68
CA ILE A 2 -49.66 -21.14 0.39
C ILE A 2 -50.46 -20.30 1.37
N GLN A 3 -49.79 -19.70 2.34
CA GLN A 3 -50.41 -18.82 3.31
C GLN A 3 -50.90 -17.58 2.55
N GLU A 4 -52.20 -17.32 2.53
CA GLU A 4 -52.72 -16.08 1.96
C GLU A 4 -52.20 -14.90 2.79
N LEU A 5 -51.28 -14.13 2.20
CA LEU A 5 -50.67 -12.96 2.83
C LEU A 5 -51.66 -11.79 2.80
N VAL A 6 -52.46 -11.64 3.85
CA VAL A 6 -53.46 -10.57 3.94
C VAL A 6 -52.78 -9.23 4.30
N PRO A 7 -53.01 -8.15 3.52
CA PRO A 7 -52.43 -6.84 3.79
C PRO A 7 -52.77 -6.26 5.17
N ILE A 8 -51.83 -5.55 5.76
CA ILE A 8 -52.00 -4.88 7.06
C ILE A 8 -52.65 -3.51 6.82
N LEU A 9 -53.72 -3.19 7.56
CA LEU A 9 -54.31 -1.86 7.61
C LEU A 9 -53.56 -1.01 8.64
N SER A 10 -52.56 -0.24 8.20
CA SER A 10 -51.83 0.70 9.05
C SER A 10 -51.78 2.10 8.45
N ARG A 11 -51.84 3.12 9.30
CA ARG A 11 -51.64 4.53 8.94
C ARG A 11 -50.19 5.00 9.12
N THR A 12 -49.30 4.12 9.60
CA THR A 12 -47.89 4.45 9.79
C THR A 12 -47.23 4.62 8.44
N ARG A 13 -46.64 5.79 8.18
CA ARG A 13 -45.90 6.06 6.95
C ARG A 13 -44.39 5.93 7.18
N PRO A 14 -43.64 5.33 6.24
CA PRO A 14 -42.18 5.36 6.28
C PRO A 14 -41.66 6.80 6.29
N ILE A 15 -40.61 7.03 7.06
CA ILE A 15 -39.87 8.30 7.06
C ILE A 15 -38.71 8.20 6.05
N PRO A 16 -38.35 9.29 5.34
CA PRO A 16 -37.19 9.28 4.45
C PRO A 16 -35.92 8.78 5.16
N GLY A 17 -35.28 7.76 4.57
CA GLY A 17 -34.06 7.14 5.11
C GLY A 17 -34.28 6.25 6.34
N GLU A 18 -35.53 5.98 6.75
CA GLU A 18 -35.85 5.09 7.87
C GLU A 18 -35.41 3.64 7.59
N ALA A 19 -34.87 2.96 8.60
CA ALA A 19 -34.53 1.55 8.50
C ALA A 19 -35.78 0.65 8.62
N LEU A 20 -35.81 -0.48 7.91
CA LEU A 20 -36.96 -1.38 7.91
C LEU A 20 -37.28 -1.89 9.32
N SER A 21 -36.26 -2.20 10.12
CA SER A 21 -36.44 -2.59 11.52
C SER A 21 -37.12 -1.49 12.35
N SER A 22 -36.75 -0.22 12.13
CA SER A 22 -37.37 0.93 12.78
C SER A 22 -38.82 1.13 12.35
N TYR A 23 -39.08 1.03 11.04
CA TYR A 23 -40.43 1.13 10.51
C TYR A 23 -41.33 0.05 11.13
N LEU A 24 -40.84 -1.19 11.24
CA LEU A 24 -41.57 -2.29 11.86
C LEU A 24 -41.75 -2.12 13.38
N ASP A 25 -40.78 -1.53 14.08
CA ASP A 25 -40.92 -1.17 15.49
C ASP A 25 -42.03 -0.12 15.70
N ARG A 26 -42.04 0.94 14.88
CA ARG A 26 -43.09 1.96 14.89
C ARG A 26 -44.43 1.37 14.49
N LEU A 27 -44.47 0.57 13.44
CA LEU A 27 -45.67 -0.11 12.97
C LEU A 27 -46.29 -0.95 14.08
N SER A 28 -45.48 -1.80 14.74
CA SER A 28 -45.89 -2.62 15.89
C SER A 28 -46.45 -1.76 17.03
N ALA A 29 -45.77 -0.67 17.38
CA ALA A 29 -46.17 0.21 18.49
C ALA A 29 -47.49 0.97 18.23
N HIS A 30 -47.79 1.29 16.97
CA HIS A 30 -49.00 2.02 16.57
C HIS A 30 -50.17 1.09 16.19
N MET A 31 -50.00 -0.23 16.26
CA MET A 31 -51.12 -1.15 16.07
C MET A 31 -52.08 -1.12 17.26
N PRO A 32 -53.41 -1.21 17.03
CA PRO A 32 -54.40 -1.27 18.12
C PRO A 32 -54.22 -2.48 19.06
N LEU A 33 -53.71 -3.59 18.54
CA LEU A 33 -53.35 -4.78 19.29
C LEU A 33 -51.84 -4.85 19.44
N ALA A 34 -51.35 -5.30 20.60
CA ALA A 34 -49.93 -5.52 20.81
C ALA A 34 -49.45 -6.69 19.95
N VAL A 35 -48.84 -6.38 18.80
CA VAL A 35 -48.30 -7.38 17.87
C VAL A 35 -46.79 -7.47 18.05
N PRO A 36 -46.23 -8.62 18.49
CA PRO A 36 -44.78 -8.79 18.58
C PRO A 36 -44.15 -8.78 17.19
N LEU A 37 -42.85 -8.44 17.09
CA LEU A 37 -42.19 -8.43 15.79
C LEU A 37 -42.13 -9.81 15.14
N THR A 38 -42.08 -10.89 15.92
CA THR A 38 -42.09 -12.24 15.36
C THR A 38 -43.35 -12.54 14.56
N ALA A 39 -44.51 -12.04 15.02
CA ALA A 39 -45.76 -12.15 14.27
C ALA A 39 -45.72 -11.28 13.01
N LEU A 40 -45.16 -10.06 13.07
CA LEU A 40 -44.98 -9.22 11.88
C LEU A 40 -44.04 -9.86 10.86
N TYR A 41 -42.89 -10.37 11.28
CA TYR A 41 -41.93 -11.02 10.39
C TYR A 41 -42.53 -12.25 9.70
N TYR A 42 -43.28 -13.06 10.43
CA TYR A 42 -44.00 -14.20 9.87
C TYR A 42 -45.04 -13.73 8.83
N ARG A 43 -45.86 -12.72 9.17
CA ARG A 43 -46.86 -12.16 8.25
C ARG A 43 -46.27 -11.48 7.03
N LEU A 44 -45.03 -10.99 7.10
CA LEU A 44 -44.30 -10.38 5.99
C LEU A 44 -43.58 -11.43 5.12
N GLY A 45 -43.69 -12.72 5.44
CA GLY A 45 -42.95 -13.78 4.75
C GLY A 45 -41.44 -13.75 5.00
N LEU A 46 -40.98 -13.07 6.05
CA LEU A 46 -39.56 -12.96 6.39
C LEU A 46 -39.05 -14.21 7.13
N GLN A 47 -39.93 -14.95 7.80
CA GLN A 47 -39.62 -16.20 8.50
C GLN A 47 -40.77 -17.20 8.38
N GLU A 48 -40.47 -18.49 8.53
CA GLU A 48 -41.44 -19.58 8.35
C GLU A 48 -42.32 -19.85 9.58
N SER A 49 -41.94 -19.32 10.75
CA SER A 49 -42.71 -19.48 11.99
C SER A 49 -42.62 -18.22 12.86
N GLU A 50 -43.51 -18.08 13.85
CA GLU A 50 -43.47 -16.96 14.80
C GLU A 50 -42.45 -17.14 15.94
N ARG A 51 -41.57 -18.15 15.87
CA ARG A 51 -40.58 -18.41 16.90
C ARG A 51 -39.47 -17.35 16.87
N ALA A 52 -39.05 -16.88 18.04
CA ALA A 52 -37.95 -15.92 18.15
C ALA A 52 -36.60 -16.47 17.64
N ALA A 53 -36.41 -17.78 17.68
CA ALA A 53 -35.20 -18.44 17.18
C ALA A 53 -35.07 -18.36 15.64
N ASP A 54 -36.19 -18.23 14.92
CA ASP A 54 -36.23 -18.25 13.45
C ASP A 54 -36.06 -16.86 12.84
N VAL A 55 -35.90 -15.83 13.68
CA VAL A 55 -35.82 -14.44 13.24
C VAL A 55 -34.54 -14.23 12.41
N PRO A 56 -34.65 -13.80 11.13
CA PRO A 56 -33.52 -13.75 10.23
C PRO A 56 -32.43 -12.75 10.66
N SER A 57 -31.19 -13.18 10.53
CA SER A 57 -30.02 -12.36 10.86
C SER A 57 -29.86 -11.13 9.96
N ALA A 58 -30.33 -11.20 8.71
CA ALA A 58 -30.21 -10.13 7.72
C ALA A 58 -31.35 -9.08 7.74
N ILE A 59 -32.27 -9.11 8.72
CA ILE A 59 -33.35 -8.11 8.82
C ILE A 59 -32.77 -6.68 8.87
N GLY A 60 -33.29 -5.80 8.01
CA GLY A 60 -32.81 -4.43 7.87
C GLY A 60 -31.51 -4.29 7.07
N ILE A 61 -30.91 -5.41 6.63
CA ILE A 61 -29.71 -5.44 5.79
C ILE A 61 -30.08 -5.70 4.35
N THR A 62 -30.73 -6.83 4.07
CA THR A 62 -31.18 -7.20 2.72
C THR A 62 -32.35 -8.18 2.82
N LEU A 63 -33.13 -8.29 1.74
CA LEU A 63 -34.24 -9.23 1.61
C LEU A 63 -34.07 -10.03 0.31
N THR A 64 -34.48 -11.30 0.32
CA THR A 64 -34.59 -12.08 -0.93
C THR A 64 -35.66 -11.48 -1.85
N PRO A 65 -35.62 -11.73 -3.17
CA PRO A 65 -36.64 -11.23 -4.10
C PRO A 65 -38.07 -11.63 -3.71
N ARG A 66 -38.23 -12.82 -3.11
CA ARG A 66 -39.52 -13.29 -2.58
C ARG A 66 -39.94 -12.47 -1.36
N GLN A 67 -39.08 -12.37 -0.35
CA GLN A 67 -39.35 -11.60 0.88
C GLN A 67 -39.69 -10.14 0.58
N LEU A 68 -39.02 -9.53 -0.41
CA LEU A 68 -39.29 -8.16 -0.80
C LEU A 68 -40.70 -8.00 -1.38
N LYS A 69 -41.13 -8.91 -2.27
CA LYS A 69 -42.47 -8.91 -2.87
C LYS A 69 -43.54 -9.12 -1.80
N ASP A 70 -43.33 -10.08 -0.92
CA ASP A 70 -44.24 -10.41 0.17
C ASP A 70 -44.37 -9.21 1.13
N ALA A 71 -43.26 -8.59 1.54
CA ALA A 71 -43.27 -7.41 2.37
C ALA A 71 -43.94 -6.20 1.68
N ALA A 72 -43.69 -5.98 0.39
CA ALA A 72 -44.32 -4.92 -0.40
C ALA A 72 -45.84 -5.08 -0.47
N HIS A 73 -46.30 -6.30 -0.74
CA HIS A 73 -47.71 -6.64 -0.77
C HIS A 73 -48.38 -6.41 0.58
N VAL A 74 -47.80 -6.96 1.66
CA VAL A 74 -48.39 -6.94 3.00
C VAL A 74 -48.39 -5.54 3.61
N LEU A 75 -47.31 -4.77 3.43
CA LEU A 75 -47.20 -3.40 3.93
C LEU A 75 -47.92 -2.38 3.05
N ARG A 76 -48.34 -2.76 1.83
CA ARG A 76 -48.87 -1.86 0.80
C ARG A 76 -47.90 -0.72 0.47
N LEU A 77 -46.61 -1.05 0.38
CA LEU A 77 -45.55 -0.12 0.01
C LEU A 77 -44.93 -0.56 -1.33
N PRO A 78 -44.53 0.40 -2.19
CA PRO A 78 -43.72 0.09 -3.35
C PRO A 78 -42.43 -0.67 -2.97
N GLU A 79 -42.00 -1.63 -3.79
CA GLU A 79 -40.74 -2.35 -3.56
C GLU A 79 -39.53 -1.40 -3.42
N VAL A 80 -39.52 -0.29 -4.16
CA VAL A 80 -38.45 0.71 -4.10
C VAL A 80 -38.34 1.38 -2.72
N ASP A 81 -39.47 1.60 -2.05
CA ASP A 81 -39.48 2.19 -0.72
C ASP A 81 -38.95 1.20 0.32
N ILE A 82 -39.30 -0.09 0.19
CA ILE A 82 -38.73 -1.13 1.04
C ILE A 82 -37.23 -1.27 0.82
N ARG A 83 -36.76 -1.26 -0.44
CA ARG A 83 -35.32 -1.30 -0.75
C ARG A 83 -34.56 -0.14 -0.10
N ARG A 84 -35.12 1.08 -0.11
CA ARG A 84 -34.54 2.26 0.55
C ARG A 84 -34.45 2.14 2.08
N MET A 85 -35.26 1.27 2.69
CA MET A 85 -35.23 0.98 4.12
C MET A 85 -34.22 -0.12 4.50
N LEU A 86 -33.47 -0.67 3.54
CA LEU A 86 -32.48 -1.73 3.75
C LEU A 86 -31.06 -1.19 3.55
N LEU A 87 -30.08 -1.74 4.28
CA LEU A 87 -28.67 -1.38 4.06
C LEU A 87 -28.20 -1.67 2.62
N SER A 88 -28.77 -2.68 1.96
CA SER A 88 -28.49 -3.00 0.56
C SER A 88 -28.85 -1.88 -0.42
N HIS A 89 -29.57 -0.84 0.02
CA HIS A 89 -29.68 0.41 -0.72
C HIS A 89 -28.32 1.05 -1.06
N TYR A 90 -27.32 0.87 -0.18
CA TYR A 90 -25.97 1.41 -0.34
C TYR A 90 -25.01 0.42 -1.01
N ASP A 91 -25.50 -0.72 -1.52
CA ASP A 91 -24.68 -1.67 -2.27
C ASP A 91 -24.23 -1.05 -3.60
N GLY A 92 -22.93 -1.12 -3.88
CA GLY A 92 -22.31 -0.43 -5.01
C GLY A 92 -22.05 1.07 -4.77
N VAL A 93 -22.42 1.60 -3.61
CA VAL A 93 -22.24 3.03 -3.26
C VAL A 93 -21.30 3.19 -2.07
N ALA A 94 -21.66 2.71 -0.89
CA ALA A 94 -20.81 2.80 0.31
C ALA A 94 -20.27 1.43 0.75
N VAL A 95 -20.92 0.35 0.33
CA VAL A 95 -20.56 -1.04 0.65
C VAL A 95 -20.65 -1.90 -0.60
N ASN A 96 -19.91 -3.01 -0.64
CA ASN A 96 -20.10 -4.06 -1.62
C ASN A 96 -20.61 -5.33 -0.93
N LEU A 97 -21.88 -5.68 -1.14
CA LEU A 97 -22.54 -6.86 -0.56
C LEU A 97 -22.46 -8.10 -1.46
N THR A 98 -21.67 -8.06 -2.53
CA THR A 98 -21.46 -9.23 -3.40
C THR A 98 -20.96 -10.42 -2.59
N GLY A 99 -21.60 -11.57 -2.82
CA GLY A 99 -21.32 -12.84 -2.11
C GLY A 99 -21.86 -12.90 -0.68
N LEU A 100 -22.66 -11.92 -0.25
CA LEU A 100 -23.39 -12.01 1.02
C LEU A 100 -24.47 -13.10 0.92
N ASP A 101 -24.46 -14.00 1.90
CA ASP A 101 -25.53 -14.95 2.13
C ASP A 101 -26.37 -14.41 3.30
N PRO A 102 -27.63 -14.02 3.08
CA PRO A 102 -28.49 -13.46 4.13
C PRO A 102 -28.91 -14.48 5.18
N GLU A 103 -28.77 -15.78 4.92
CA GLU A 103 -29.13 -16.86 5.85
C GLU A 103 -27.94 -17.27 6.74
N ASP A 104 -26.70 -16.98 6.34
CA ASP A 104 -25.48 -17.25 7.13
C ASP A 104 -25.04 -16.03 7.98
N SER A 105 -25.19 -16.12 9.30
CA SER A 105 -24.72 -15.09 10.25
C SER A 105 -23.21 -14.82 10.17
N GLN A 106 -22.39 -15.81 9.82
CA GLN A 106 -20.96 -15.61 9.62
C GLN A 106 -20.68 -14.88 8.29
N SER A 107 -21.52 -15.06 7.27
CA SER A 107 -21.45 -14.30 6.02
C SER A 107 -21.71 -12.82 6.26
N LEU A 108 -22.73 -12.49 7.05
CA LEU A 108 -23.01 -11.12 7.51
C LEU A 108 -21.81 -10.55 8.27
N ARG A 109 -21.27 -11.27 9.26
CA ARG A 109 -20.11 -10.83 10.04
C ARG A 109 -18.90 -10.54 9.17
N ARG A 110 -18.52 -11.48 8.29
CA ARG A 110 -17.38 -11.33 7.37
C ARG A 110 -17.58 -10.14 6.44
N THR A 111 -18.78 -9.97 5.91
CA THR A 111 -19.13 -8.85 5.02
C THR A 111 -19.08 -7.51 5.76
N GLY A 112 -19.65 -7.43 6.98
CA GLY A 112 -19.60 -6.22 7.81
C GLY A 112 -18.17 -5.78 8.12
N MET A 113 -17.28 -6.72 8.47
CA MET A 113 -15.84 -6.45 8.66
C MET A 113 -15.16 -6.05 7.34
N ARG A 114 -15.48 -6.74 6.23
CA ARG A 114 -14.90 -6.50 4.91
C ARG A 114 -15.26 -5.15 4.35
N GLU A 115 -16.47 -4.67 4.58
CA GLU A 115 -17.01 -3.43 3.99
C GLU A 115 -17.13 -2.26 4.97
N TRP A 116 -16.81 -2.47 6.25
CA TRP A 116 -17.11 -1.52 7.33
C TRP A 116 -18.59 -1.14 7.37
N ALA A 117 -19.42 -2.12 7.70
CA ALA A 117 -20.85 -1.93 7.86
C ALA A 117 -21.36 -2.56 9.15
N TYR A 118 -22.30 -1.87 9.80
CA TYR A 118 -22.93 -2.35 11.01
C TYR A 118 -24.11 -3.27 10.68
N MET A 119 -23.78 -4.55 10.53
CA MET A 119 -24.80 -5.60 10.41
C MET A 119 -25.67 -5.67 11.68
N VAL A 120 -25.10 -5.30 12.83
CA VAL A 120 -25.76 -5.31 14.14
C VAL A 120 -25.62 -3.95 14.81
N GLY A 121 -26.73 -3.45 15.34
CA GLY A 121 -26.84 -2.11 15.90
C GLY A 121 -26.70 -0.99 14.86
N SER A 122 -26.66 0.24 15.33
CA SER A 122 -26.34 1.43 14.54
C SER A 122 -25.84 2.57 15.43
N HIS A 123 -25.43 3.67 14.83
CA HIS A 123 -25.42 4.96 15.51
C HIS A 123 -26.86 5.48 15.65
N TYR A 124 -27.05 6.55 16.41
CA TYR A 124 -28.31 7.28 16.50
C TYR A 124 -28.13 8.73 16.89
N CYS A 125 -29.09 9.56 16.47
CA CYS A 125 -29.26 10.90 17.02
C CYS A 125 -30.38 10.87 18.07
N PRO A 126 -30.09 11.20 19.34
CA PRO A 126 -31.11 11.33 20.38
C PRO A 126 -32.28 12.24 19.95
N ALA A 127 -31.99 13.43 19.41
CA ALA A 127 -33.03 14.37 19.00
C ALA A 127 -33.95 13.81 17.88
N CYS A 128 -33.40 13.14 16.86
CA CYS A 128 -34.22 12.45 15.86
C CYS A 128 -35.13 11.38 16.49
N LEU A 129 -34.60 10.57 17.42
CA LEU A 129 -35.40 9.55 18.09
C LEU A 129 -36.46 10.15 19.02
N ALA A 130 -36.21 11.31 19.61
CA ALA A 130 -37.21 12.03 20.41
C ALA A 130 -38.35 12.59 19.54
N GLU A 131 -38.03 13.09 18.34
CA GLU A 131 -38.99 13.73 17.43
C GLU A 131 -39.82 12.75 16.63
N ASP A 132 -39.19 11.77 15.98
CA ASP A 132 -39.86 10.88 15.03
C ASP A 132 -39.70 9.39 15.34
N GLN A 133 -38.95 9.08 16.39
CA GLN A 133 -38.73 7.72 16.90
C GLN A 133 -38.15 6.74 15.88
N ALA A 134 -37.58 7.25 14.79
CA ALA A 134 -37.12 6.42 13.69
C ALA A 134 -35.59 6.38 13.55
N TRP A 135 -35.07 5.18 13.37
CA TRP A 135 -33.67 4.95 13.06
C TRP A 135 -33.41 5.12 11.58
N ARG A 136 -32.25 5.67 11.22
CA ARG A 136 -31.87 5.84 9.81
C ARG A 136 -30.98 4.71 9.32
N VAL A 137 -31.16 4.29 8.06
CA VAL A 137 -30.32 3.26 7.44
C VAL A 137 -28.86 3.72 7.37
N ALA A 138 -28.61 4.99 7.05
CA ALA A 138 -27.26 5.55 6.94
C ALA A 138 -26.45 5.40 8.25
N TRP A 139 -27.10 5.37 9.41
CA TRP A 139 -26.45 5.16 10.71
C TRP A 139 -25.88 3.74 10.88
N LYS A 140 -26.15 2.82 9.94
CA LYS A 140 -25.46 1.53 9.83
C LYS A 140 -24.09 1.63 9.15
N LEU A 141 -23.68 2.82 8.71
CA LEU A 141 -22.37 3.08 8.11
C LEU A 141 -21.51 3.92 9.07
N PRO A 142 -20.24 3.58 9.30
CA PRO A 142 -19.32 4.39 10.09
C PRO A 142 -19.06 5.78 9.48
N PHE A 143 -19.38 5.94 8.19
CA PHE A 143 -19.29 7.22 7.47
C PHE A 143 -20.41 8.21 7.86
N SER A 144 -21.41 7.77 8.61
CA SER A 144 -22.37 8.63 9.30
C SER A 144 -21.98 8.77 10.77
N PHE A 145 -21.30 9.87 11.10
CA PHE A 145 -20.85 10.18 12.46
C PHE A 145 -21.58 11.39 13.07
N ALA A 146 -22.16 12.27 12.25
CA ALA A 146 -22.91 13.44 12.71
C ALA A 146 -24.32 13.47 12.11
N CYS A 147 -25.26 14.05 12.87
CA CYS A 147 -26.59 14.40 12.40
C CYS A 147 -26.54 15.80 11.78
N GLU A 148 -26.90 15.94 10.50
CA GLU A 148 -26.97 17.26 9.86
C GLU A 148 -28.17 18.08 10.33
N ARG A 149 -29.31 17.42 10.59
CA ARG A 149 -30.54 18.08 11.02
C ARG A 149 -30.39 18.73 12.39
N HIS A 150 -29.75 18.03 13.31
CA HIS A 150 -29.57 18.47 14.71
C HIS A 150 -28.17 18.96 15.01
N GLN A 151 -27.31 19.01 13.99
CA GLN A 151 -25.92 19.46 14.07
C GLN A 151 -25.17 18.87 15.27
N ALA A 152 -25.31 17.58 15.49
CA ALA A 152 -24.80 16.91 16.70
C ALA A 152 -24.05 15.63 16.33
N LEU A 153 -23.07 15.25 17.16
CA LEU A 153 -22.39 13.96 17.03
C LEU A 153 -23.41 12.85 17.33
N LEU A 154 -23.41 11.80 16.51
CA LEU A 154 -24.25 10.64 16.77
C LEU A 154 -23.72 9.84 17.96
N ASN A 155 -24.62 9.24 18.72
CA ASN A 155 -24.28 8.30 19.78
C ASN A 155 -24.18 6.88 19.20
N ASP A 156 -23.28 6.08 19.75
CA ASP A 156 -23.04 4.69 19.33
C ASP A 156 -23.41 3.65 20.40
N THR A 157 -23.49 4.06 21.66
CA THR A 157 -23.72 3.22 22.82
C THR A 157 -24.89 3.72 23.66
N CYS A 158 -25.53 2.81 24.38
CA CYS A 158 -26.52 3.16 25.39
C CYS A 158 -25.80 3.41 26.74
N PRO A 159 -26.02 4.55 27.40
CA PRO A 159 -25.33 4.86 28.67
C PRO A 159 -25.75 3.95 29.83
N LEU A 160 -26.93 3.33 29.76
CA LEU A 160 -27.45 2.48 30.84
C LEU A 160 -26.90 1.05 30.75
N CYS A 161 -26.97 0.40 29.58
CA CYS A 161 -26.49 -0.98 29.43
C CYS A 161 -25.07 -1.10 28.87
N ALA A 162 -24.43 0.02 28.49
CA ALA A 162 -23.09 0.09 27.89
C ALA A 162 -22.91 -0.73 26.58
N ARG A 163 -24.00 -1.23 25.99
CA ARG A 163 -23.99 -1.97 24.73
C ARG A 163 -24.20 -1.03 23.55
N ARG A 164 -23.72 -1.44 22.38
CA ARG A 164 -23.98 -0.74 21.11
C ARG A 164 -25.48 -0.58 20.91
N SER A 165 -25.91 0.59 20.45
CA SER A 165 -27.33 0.89 20.28
C SER A 165 -27.92 0.14 19.07
N GLY A 166 -29.23 -0.08 19.05
CA GLY A 166 -29.92 -0.73 17.93
C GLY A 166 -30.10 -2.25 18.06
N ASN A 167 -30.38 -2.72 19.29
CA ASN A 167 -30.96 -4.04 19.58
C ASN A 167 -30.05 -5.24 19.24
N VAL A 168 -28.86 -5.27 19.84
CA VAL A 168 -27.80 -6.26 19.61
C VAL A 168 -28.20 -7.65 20.12
N ARG A 169 -28.16 -8.66 19.23
CA ARG A 169 -28.06 -10.07 19.59
C ARG A 169 -26.61 -10.53 19.61
N GLU A 170 -26.32 -11.55 20.43
CA GLU A 170 -24.98 -12.14 20.54
C GLU A 170 -24.60 -12.97 19.31
N ASP A 171 -25.57 -13.54 18.61
CA ASP A 171 -25.39 -14.32 17.36
C ASP A 171 -25.28 -13.45 16.10
N LEU A 172 -25.16 -12.13 16.28
CA LEU A 172 -25.01 -11.14 15.23
C LEU A 172 -26.23 -10.99 14.29
N GLY A 173 -27.43 -11.37 14.75
CA GLY A 173 -28.66 -11.06 14.03
C GLY A 173 -29.07 -9.59 14.15
N GLY A 174 -29.59 -9.01 13.07
CA GLY A 174 -30.10 -7.64 13.00
C GLY A 174 -31.42 -7.39 13.75
N ALA A 175 -32.00 -8.42 14.37
CA ALA A 175 -33.23 -8.32 15.14
C ALA A 175 -32.96 -8.30 16.65
N SER A 176 -33.87 -7.70 17.42
CA SER A 176 -33.77 -7.63 18.87
C SER A 176 -33.89 -9.00 19.55
N SER A 177 -33.09 -9.23 20.60
CA SER A 177 -33.26 -10.37 21.52
C SER A 177 -34.63 -10.43 22.19
N TYR A 178 -35.37 -9.31 22.22
CA TYR A 178 -36.71 -9.18 22.77
C TYR A 178 -37.75 -9.05 21.65
N ALA A 179 -37.63 -9.86 20.59
CA ALA A 179 -38.53 -9.88 19.42
C ALA A 179 -40.01 -10.12 19.76
N THR A 180 -40.28 -10.80 20.86
CA THR A 180 -41.63 -11.16 21.34
C THR A 180 -42.26 -10.12 22.28
N LYS A 181 -41.50 -9.10 22.70
CA LYS A 181 -41.98 -8.04 23.59
C LYS A 181 -42.61 -6.91 22.78
N LYS A 182 -43.52 -6.17 23.41
CA LYS A 182 -44.11 -4.95 22.83
C LYS A 182 -43.00 -3.94 22.51
N ARG A 183 -43.14 -3.24 21.38
CA ARG A 183 -42.19 -2.21 20.97
C ARG A 183 -42.52 -0.85 21.56
N THR A 184 -41.47 -0.18 22.02
CA THR A 184 -41.48 1.21 22.45
C THR A 184 -40.40 1.97 21.67
N PRO A 185 -40.74 2.49 20.48
CA PRO A 185 -39.81 3.25 19.63
C PRO A 185 -39.12 4.38 20.41
N GLY A 186 -37.83 4.59 20.15
CA GLY A 186 -37.01 5.54 20.90
C GLY A 186 -36.42 5.02 22.22
N PHE A 187 -36.73 3.78 22.62
CA PHE A 187 -36.17 3.16 23.84
C PHE A 187 -35.24 1.99 23.50
N CYS A 188 -34.25 1.75 24.37
CA CYS A 188 -33.26 0.70 24.21
C CYS A 188 -33.88 -0.69 24.40
N MET A 189 -33.85 -1.55 23.36
CA MET A 189 -34.26 -2.96 23.44
C MET A 189 -33.08 -3.93 23.50
N ASN A 190 -31.91 -3.47 23.97
CA ASN A 190 -30.81 -4.35 24.35
C ASN A 190 -31.11 -5.07 25.67
N PRO A 191 -30.41 -6.18 25.96
CA PRO A 191 -30.40 -6.73 27.31
C PRO A 191 -29.92 -5.69 28.34
N PRO A 192 -30.38 -5.78 29.60
CA PRO A 192 -29.82 -5.02 30.71
C PRO A 192 -28.30 -5.19 30.83
N ALA A 193 -27.68 -4.35 31.66
CA ALA A 193 -26.26 -4.46 31.97
C ALA A 193 -25.92 -5.87 32.50
N THR A 194 -24.70 -6.32 32.26
CA THR A 194 -24.22 -7.62 32.73
C THR A 194 -24.40 -7.73 34.25
N GLY A 195 -25.00 -8.83 34.71
CA GLY A 195 -25.29 -9.05 36.13
C GLY A 195 -26.60 -8.46 36.64
N VAL A 196 -27.34 -7.70 35.82
CA VAL A 196 -28.65 -7.11 36.17
C VAL A 196 -29.82 -7.86 35.52
N ALA A 197 -29.57 -8.70 34.51
CA ALA A 197 -30.61 -9.33 33.72
C ALA A 197 -31.33 -10.46 34.47
N ASP A 198 -32.66 -10.36 34.58
CA ASP A 198 -33.51 -11.50 34.91
C ASP A 198 -33.43 -12.59 33.82
N GLN A 199 -33.55 -13.85 34.21
CA GLN A 199 -33.56 -14.97 33.28
C GLN A 199 -34.98 -15.38 32.87
N GLY A 200 -35.13 -15.91 31.66
CA GLY A 200 -36.37 -16.53 31.18
C GLY A 200 -37.37 -15.56 30.55
N ARG A 201 -38.64 -15.97 30.51
CA ARG A 201 -39.71 -15.30 29.73
C ARG A 201 -40.12 -13.92 30.26
N ASN A 202 -39.80 -13.63 31.52
CA ASN A 202 -40.11 -12.37 32.17
C ASN A 202 -38.98 -11.33 32.05
N ALA A 203 -37.85 -11.67 31.40
CA ALA A 203 -36.78 -10.73 31.18
C ALA A 203 -37.27 -9.50 30.41
N GLU A 204 -36.98 -8.32 30.94
CA GLU A 204 -37.28 -7.03 30.31
C GLU A 204 -36.01 -6.46 29.65
N PRO A 205 -36.17 -5.67 28.56
CA PRO A 205 -35.06 -4.97 27.96
C PRO A 205 -34.53 -3.84 28.86
N CYS A 206 -33.38 -3.30 28.49
CA CYS A 206 -32.74 -2.18 29.17
C CYS A 206 -33.66 -0.96 29.39
N GLY A 207 -34.50 -0.60 28.40
CA GLY A 207 -35.53 0.43 28.59
C GLY A 207 -35.02 1.87 28.74
N GLN A 208 -33.75 2.16 28.50
CA GLN A 208 -33.25 3.54 28.47
C GLN A 208 -33.96 4.34 27.37
N ASN A 209 -34.48 5.52 27.71
CA ASN A 209 -34.95 6.48 26.72
C ASN A 209 -33.75 7.03 25.94
N LEU A 210 -33.61 6.60 24.69
CA LEU A 210 -32.49 7.00 23.83
C LEU A 210 -32.66 8.44 23.31
N GLY A 211 -33.90 8.93 23.25
CA GLY A 211 -34.19 10.31 22.85
C GLY A 211 -33.79 11.37 23.89
N ALA A 212 -33.56 10.95 25.14
CA ALA A 212 -33.13 11.82 26.23
C ALA A 212 -31.62 11.71 26.53
N VAL A 213 -30.87 10.94 25.74
CA VAL A 213 -29.42 10.80 25.95
C VAL A 213 -28.72 12.10 25.49
N PRO A 214 -27.77 12.64 26.28
CA PRO A 214 -26.98 13.79 25.85
C PRO A 214 -26.26 13.54 24.52
N GLN A 215 -26.14 14.59 23.72
CA GLN A 215 -25.40 14.58 22.45
C GLN A 215 -24.40 15.74 22.45
N LEU A 216 -23.24 15.53 21.83
CA LEU A 216 -22.26 16.60 21.64
C LEU A 216 -22.76 17.52 20.53
N ASP A 217 -22.92 18.80 20.85
CA ASP A 217 -23.26 19.84 19.88
C ASP A 217 -22.08 20.12 18.95
N LEU A 218 -22.34 20.17 17.64
CA LEU A 218 -21.39 20.43 16.58
C LEU A 218 -21.78 21.67 15.75
N ALA A 219 -22.74 22.49 16.20
CA ALA A 219 -23.21 23.68 15.47
C ALA A 219 -22.06 24.59 15.02
N ASP A 220 -21.07 24.81 15.89
CA ASP A 220 -19.89 25.64 15.61
C ASP A 220 -18.75 24.89 14.89
N SER A 221 -18.88 23.56 14.73
CA SER A 221 -17.86 22.71 14.12
C SER A 221 -18.07 22.55 12.61
N LEU A 222 -17.87 23.65 11.85
CA LEU A 222 -18.11 23.69 10.40
C LEU A 222 -17.33 22.63 9.62
N ARG A 223 -16.10 22.29 10.04
CA ARG A 223 -15.28 21.25 9.42
C ARG A 223 -15.91 19.86 9.53
N LEU A 224 -16.47 19.52 10.69
CA LEU A 224 -17.14 18.24 10.93
C LEU A 224 -18.46 18.15 10.17
N LEU A 225 -19.31 19.18 10.26
CA LEU A 225 -20.59 19.21 9.56
C LEU A 225 -20.40 19.25 8.04
N GLY A 226 -19.43 20.03 7.55
CA GLY A 226 -19.07 20.08 6.13
C GLY A 226 -18.57 18.74 5.60
N THR A 227 -17.81 18.00 6.42
CA THR A 227 -17.39 16.63 6.10
C THR A 227 -18.60 15.69 6.03
N GLN A 228 -19.47 15.68 7.04
CA GLN A 228 -20.65 14.80 7.04
C GLN A 228 -21.59 15.08 5.85
N ARG A 229 -21.85 16.36 5.56
CA ARG A 229 -22.65 16.79 4.41
C ARG A 229 -22.05 16.33 3.09
N HIS A 230 -20.72 16.44 2.96
CA HIS A 230 -20.02 15.96 1.78
C HIS A 230 -20.20 14.45 1.60
N LEU A 231 -19.98 13.66 2.65
CA LEU A 231 -20.17 12.20 2.59
C LEU A 231 -21.61 11.81 2.24
N ASN A 232 -22.60 12.51 2.79
CA ASN A 232 -24.01 12.30 2.45
C ASN A 232 -24.27 12.61 0.97
N GLY A 233 -23.74 13.72 0.45
CA GLY A 233 -23.82 14.06 -0.97
C GLY A 233 -23.18 13.02 -1.88
N VAL A 234 -22.04 12.43 -1.49
CA VAL A 234 -21.40 11.34 -2.26
C VAL A 234 -22.27 10.08 -2.27
N MET A 235 -22.90 9.72 -1.14
CA MET A 235 -23.81 8.58 -1.07
C MET A 235 -25.05 8.79 -1.96
N GLU A 236 -25.59 10.00 -2.01
CA GLU A 236 -26.76 10.33 -2.83
C GLU A 236 -26.43 10.38 -4.34
N ALA A 237 -25.29 10.98 -4.69
CA ALA A 237 -24.88 11.17 -6.09
C ALA A 237 -24.27 9.90 -6.72
N GLY A 238 -23.74 8.97 -5.92
CA GLY A 238 -23.04 7.79 -6.40
C GLY A 238 -21.63 8.07 -6.94
N VAL A 239 -21.15 9.30 -6.81
CA VAL A 239 -19.82 9.75 -7.25
C VAL A 239 -19.38 10.91 -6.36
N ASP A 240 -18.08 11.00 -6.09
CA ASP A 240 -17.50 12.21 -5.52
C ASP A 240 -17.12 13.19 -6.64
N ALA A 241 -17.84 14.31 -6.73
CA ALA A 241 -17.60 15.34 -7.72
C ALA A 241 -16.22 16.02 -7.58
N ARG A 242 -15.59 15.99 -6.39
CA ARG A 242 -14.28 16.62 -6.16
C ARG A 242 -13.16 15.78 -6.75
N SER A 243 -13.08 14.50 -6.37
CA SER A 243 -12.05 13.57 -6.84
C SER A 243 -12.35 12.92 -8.20
N GLY A 244 -13.62 12.91 -8.62
CA GLY A 244 -14.10 12.16 -9.79
C GLY A 244 -14.26 10.66 -9.55
N LEU A 245 -14.05 10.18 -8.32
CA LEU A 245 -14.14 8.76 -8.00
C LEU A 245 -15.60 8.29 -7.89
N PRO A 246 -15.96 7.11 -8.43
CA PRO A 246 -17.21 6.44 -8.08
C PRO A 246 -17.33 6.28 -6.57
N ALA A 247 -18.53 6.44 -6.01
CA ALA A 247 -18.75 6.47 -4.56
C ALA A 247 -18.13 5.25 -3.86
N LEU A 248 -18.28 4.04 -4.42
CA LEU A 248 -17.73 2.82 -3.81
C LEU A 248 -16.20 2.88 -3.70
N ALA A 249 -15.52 3.33 -4.75
CA ALA A 249 -14.06 3.49 -4.74
C ALA A 249 -13.64 4.58 -3.73
N TYR A 250 -14.42 5.65 -3.62
CA TYR A 250 -14.19 6.73 -2.66
C TYR A 250 -14.31 6.25 -1.21
N PHE A 251 -15.40 5.55 -0.84
CA PHE A 251 -15.57 5.00 0.52
C PHE A 251 -14.57 3.90 0.85
N GLN A 252 -14.14 3.11 -0.13
CA GLN A 252 -13.03 2.16 0.03
C GLN A 252 -11.72 2.88 0.32
N ALA A 253 -11.42 3.98 -0.38
CA ALA A 253 -10.24 4.79 -0.12
C ALA A 253 -10.29 5.46 1.27
N LEU A 254 -11.43 6.03 1.68
CA LEU A 254 -11.61 6.58 3.03
C LEU A 254 -11.36 5.52 4.10
N ARG A 255 -11.85 4.31 3.91
CA ARG A 255 -11.63 3.20 4.82
C ARG A 255 -10.16 2.80 4.92
N SER A 256 -9.47 2.72 3.79
CA SER A 256 -8.03 2.48 3.73
C SER A 256 -7.24 3.57 4.47
N LEU A 257 -7.62 4.84 4.31
CA LEU A 257 -7.00 5.98 4.99
C LEU A 257 -7.28 5.96 6.50
N CYS A 258 -8.52 5.73 6.92
CA CYS A 258 -8.86 5.59 8.34
C CYS A 258 -8.09 4.41 8.97
N ALA A 259 -7.93 3.28 8.28
CA ALA A 259 -7.12 2.18 8.78
C ALA A 259 -5.63 2.52 8.89
N LEU A 260 -5.10 3.32 7.96
CA LEU A 260 -3.75 3.89 8.06
C LEU A 260 -3.65 4.81 9.28
N MET A 261 -4.60 5.73 9.48
CA MET A 261 -4.62 6.66 10.61
C MET A 261 -4.70 5.93 11.95
N LEU A 262 -5.60 4.95 12.08
CA LEU A 262 -5.66 4.07 13.24
C LEU A 262 -4.35 3.34 13.51
N TYR A 263 -3.49 3.18 12.51
CA TYR A 263 -2.19 2.52 12.66
C TYR A 263 -1.03 3.47 12.96
N VAL A 264 -1.03 4.70 12.42
CA VAL A 264 0.15 5.60 12.47
C VAL A 264 -0.11 7.08 12.78
N ALA A 265 -1.34 7.55 12.70
CA ALA A 265 -1.64 8.97 12.90
C ALA A 265 -1.54 9.34 14.39
N GLU A 266 -1.10 10.57 14.65
CA GLU A 266 -1.08 11.20 15.97
C GLU A 266 -2.09 12.36 16.01
N PRO A 267 -2.53 12.82 17.20
CA PRO A 267 -3.54 13.89 17.31
C PRO A 267 -3.21 15.15 16.50
N ALA A 268 -1.92 15.50 16.41
CA ALA A 268 -1.44 16.65 15.63
C ALA A 268 -1.69 16.54 14.11
N ASP A 269 -1.93 15.35 13.58
CA ASP A 269 -2.21 15.13 12.15
C ASP A 269 -3.65 15.45 11.77
N LEU A 270 -4.55 15.58 12.74
CA LEU A 270 -5.98 15.62 12.47
C LEU A 270 -6.51 17.03 12.22
N GLY A 271 -5.68 18.06 12.35
CA GLY A 271 -6.11 19.45 12.26
C GLY A 271 -7.00 19.88 13.43
N GLU A 272 -7.71 20.99 13.26
CA GLU A 272 -8.59 21.53 14.29
C GLU A 272 -9.85 20.66 14.49
N LEU A 273 -10.11 20.29 15.74
CA LEU A 273 -11.23 19.47 16.19
C LEU A 273 -11.70 19.94 17.58
N PRO A 274 -12.98 19.75 17.93
CA PRO A 274 -13.44 19.92 19.32
C PRO A 274 -12.62 19.05 20.28
N GLU A 275 -12.31 19.58 21.47
CA GLU A 275 -11.47 18.91 22.47
C GLU A 275 -11.98 17.50 22.81
N THR A 276 -13.30 17.33 22.93
CA THR A 276 -13.94 16.05 23.20
C THR A 276 -13.69 15.02 22.10
N VAL A 277 -13.72 15.42 20.83
CA VAL A 277 -13.46 14.56 19.67
C VAL A 277 -11.97 14.23 19.56
N LEU A 278 -11.11 15.24 19.76
CA LEU A 278 -9.66 15.05 19.74
C LEU A 278 -9.22 14.10 20.85
N LYS A 279 -9.79 14.22 22.05
CA LYS A 279 -9.52 13.34 23.19
C LYS A 279 -9.85 11.88 22.88
N VAL A 280 -10.99 11.60 22.23
CA VAL A 280 -11.35 10.22 21.82
C VAL A 280 -10.28 9.61 20.93
N PHE A 281 -9.72 10.39 19.99
CA PHE A 281 -8.63 9.91 19.15
C PHE A 281 -7.31 9.78 19.93
N ALA A 282 -6.98 10.73 20.79
CA ALA A 282 -5.77 10.71 21.61
C ALA A 282 -5.71 9.48 22.52
N ASP A 283 -6.80 9.20 23.24
CA ASP A 283 -6.91 8.01 24.11
C ASP A 283 -6.72 6.72 23.28
N ARG A 284 -7.27 6.68 22.06
CA ARG A 284 -7.09 5.54 21.13
C ARG A 284 -5.66 5.42 20.60
N ALA A 285 -5.00 6.55 20.30
CA ALA A 285 -3.62 6.59 19.83
C ALA A 285 -2.67 6.12 20.93
N GLU A 286 -2.91 6.51 22.19
CA GLU A 286 -2.17 6.06 23.36
C GLU A 286 -2.31 4.54 23.56
N GLU A 287 -3.54 4.01 23.56
CA GLU A 287 -3.80 2.57 23.68
C GLU A 287 -3.08 1.77 22.57
N ARG A 288 -3.11 2.29 21.33
CA ARG A 288 -2.39 1.70 20.20
C ARG A 288 -0.89 1.70 20.44
N ASN A 289 -0.31 2.82 20.87
CA ASN A 289 1.13 2.96 21.10
C ASN A 289 1.59 1.98 22.19
N LEU A 290 0.85 1.88 23.30
CA LEU A 290 1.10 0.88 24.35
C LEU A 290 1.10 -0.55 23.80
N ARG A 291 0.14 -0.92 22.95
CA ARG A 291 0.09 -2.26 22.31
C ARG A 291 1.25 -2.51 21.35
N LEU A 292 1.72 -1.46 20.66
CA LEU A 292 2.87 -1.55 19.77
C LEU A 292 4.17 -1.75 20.57
N ASP A 293 4.33 -1.07 21.69
CA ASP A 293 5.49 -1.20 22.57
C ASP A 293 5.55 -2.60 23.20
N GLN A 294 4.43 -3.12 23.69
CA GLN A 294 4.32 -4.51 24.17
C GLN A 294 4.70 -5.54 23.08
N ARG A 295 4.40 -5.27 21.81
CA ARG A 295 4.84 -6.13 20.69
C ARG A 295 6.35 -6.04 20.46
N ARG A 296 6.93 -4.85 20.60
CA ARG A 296 8.37 -4.63 20.44
C ARG A 296 9.14 -5.34 21.55
N GLU A 297 8.70 -5.23 22.79
CA GLU A 297 9.26 -5.95 23.94
C GLU A 297 9.25 -7.46 23.73
N LYS A 298 8.11 -8.05 23.35
CA LYS A 298 8.04 -9.49 23.07
C LYS A 298 8.93 -9.94 21.90
N ARG A 299 9.09 -9.11 20.87
CA ARG A 299 10.04 -9.39 19.77
C ARG A 299 11.49 -9.36 20.26
N ALA A 300 11.83 -8.43 21.17
CA ALA A 300 13.15 -8.36 21.79
C ALA A 300 13.45 -9.58 22.67
N GLU A 301 12.43 -10.17 23.29
CA GLU A 301 12.51 -11.47 23.99
C GLU A 301 12.64 -12.70 23.06
N GLY A 302 12.75 -12.50 21.73
CA GLY A 302 12.85 -13.58 20.75
C GLY A 302 11.52 -14.27 20.40
N LYS A 303 10.38 -13.79 20.93
CA LYS A 303 9.06 -14.33 20.60
C LYS A 303 8.57 -13.75 19.26
N VAL A 304 8.56 -14.60 18.24
CA VAL A 304 8.05 -14.25 16.89
C VAL A 304 6.52 -14.06 16.90
N PHE A 305 5.83 -14.75 17.80
CA PHE A 305 4.37 -14.68 17.99
C PHE A 305 4.02 -14.37 19.46
N GLY A 306 2.94 -13.61 19.69
CA GLY A 306 2.37 -13.46 21.05
C GLY A 306 2.13 -12.05 21.59
N GLY A 307 2.08 -10.99 20.77
CA GLY A 307 1.66 -9.64 21.23
C GLY A 307 0.17 -9.34 21.04
N PRO A 308 -0.38 -8.31 21.72
CA PRO A 308 -1.79 -7.93 21.61
C PRO A 308 -2.18 -7.66 20.15
N ALA A 309 -3.36 -8.05 19.71
CA ALA A 309 -3.81 -7.83 18.34
C ALA A 309 -4.05 -6.33 18.06
N ILE A 310 -3.61 -5.86 16.88
CA ILE A 310 -3.86 -4.51 16.41
C ILE A 310 -4.80 -4.63 15.21
N HIS A 311 -6.08 -4.39 15.46
CA HIS A 311 -7.13 -4.45 14.44
C HIS A 311 -7.42 -3.03 13.96
N THR A 312 -6.86 -2.65 12.80
CA THR A 312 -7.13 -1.34 12.18
C THR A 312 -8.10 -1.46 11.01
N TYR A 313 -7.87 -2.43 10.12
CA TYR A 313 -8.74 -2.66 8.96
C TYR A 313 -9.81 -3.74 9.20
N GLY A 314 -9.43 -4.83 9.88
CA GLY A 314 -10.28 -6.01 10.08
C GLY A 314 -11.37 -5.87 11.16
N ALA A 315 -11.51 -4.70 11.77
CA ALA A 315 -12.58 -4.38 12.71
C ALA A 315 -13.21 -3.05 12.30
N VAL A 316 -14.54 -3.00 12.30
CA VAL A 316 -15.28 -1.77 11.98
C VAL A 316 -15.18 -0.84 13.19
N PRO A 317 -14.71 0.41 13.03
CA PRO A 317 -14.76 1.39 14.12
C PRO A 317 -16.21 1.60 14.54
N THR A 318 -16.51 1.45 15.83
CA THR A 318 -17.89 1.58 16.35
C THR A 318 -18.16 2.91 17.01
N SER A 319 -17.12 3.73 17.26
CA SER A 319 -17.26 5.05 17.89
C SER A 319 -17.52 6.11 16.82
N ALA A 320 -18.62 6.84 16.96
CA ALA A 320 -18.90 7.97 16.10
C ALA A 320 -17.86 9.10 16.29
N GLY A 321 -17.43 9.35 17.53
CA GLY A 321 -16.37 10.32 17.84
C GLY A 321 -15.03 9.98 17.17
N LEU A 322 -14.66 8.69 17.15
CA LEU A 322 -13.44 8.26 16.46
C LEU A 322 -13.52 8.49 14.94
N MET A 323 -14.68 8.22 14.34
CA MET A 323 -14.90 8.50 12.91
C MET A 323 -14.91 10.01 12.64
N ALA A 324 -15.51 10.81 13.52
CA ALA A 324 -15.51 12.28 13.44
C ALA A 324 -14.08 12.86 13.47
N ALA A 325 -13.17 12.24 14.22
CA ALA A 325 -11.77 12.67 14.29
C ALA A 325 -11.00 12.37 12.99
N MET A 326 -11.23 11.22 12.36
CA MET A 326 -10.43 10.75 11.21
C MET A 326 -10.97 11.20 9.84
N LEU A 327 -12.30 11.20 9.67
CA LEU A 327 -12.90 11.41 8.36
C LEU A 327 -12.61 12.78 7.74
N PRO A 328 -12.57 13.90 8.48
CA PRO A 328 -12.20 15.19 7.89
C PRO A 328 -10.83 15.15 7.22
N GLN A 329 -9.83 14.63 7.94
CA GLN A 329 -8.47 14.48 7.41
C GLN A 329 -8.43 13.51 6.22
N ALA A 330 -9.19 12.41 6.26
CA ALA A 330 -9.24 11.45 5.16
C ALA A 330 -9.89 12.06 3.90
N VAL A 331 -10.95 12.85 4.06
CA VAL A 331 -11.60 13.59 2.98
C VAL A 331 -10.67 14.66 2.39
N GLU A 332 -9.93 15.38 3.23
CA GLU A 332 -8.94 16.38 2.78
C GLU A 332 -7.79 15.76 1.98
N ILE A 333 -7.33 14.56 2.38
CA ILE A 333 -6.34 13.79 1.61
C ILE A 333 -6.88 13.43 0.22
N LEU A 334 -8.15 13.04 0.11
CA LEU A 334 -8.80 12.69 -1.16
C LEU A 334 -9.37 13.89 -1.94
N THR A 335 -9.26 15.11 -1.43
CA THR A 335 -9.71 16.31 -2.14
C THR A 335 -8.55 16.81 -3.00
N PRO A 336 -8.62 16.75 -4.35
CA PRO A 336 -7.54 17.23 -5.20
C PRO A 336 -7.49 18.76 -5.23
N SER A 337 -6.32 19.32 -5.54
CA SER A 337 -6.12 20.76 -5.72
C SER A 337 -6.81 21.28 -6.98
N VAL A 338 -6.99 20.42 -7.99
CA VAL A 338 -7.77 20.70 -9.21
C VAL A 338 -8.92 19.71 -9.29
N SER A 339 -10.16 20.21 -9.41
CA SER A 339 -11.35 19.38 -9.41
C SER A 339 -11.36 18.38 -10.57
N GLY A 340 -11.77 17.15 -10.29
CA GLY A 340 -12.06 16.12 -11.31
C GLY A 340 -10.99 15.06 -11.51
N SER A 341 -9.79 15.18 -10.92
CA SER A 341 -8.81 14.09 -10.94
C SER A 341 -7.87 14.10 -9.74
N LEU A 342 -7.69 12.94 -9.12
CA LEU A 342 -6.66 12.71 -8.11
C LEU A 342 -5.29 12.51 -8.76
N ASP A 343 -4.40 13.47 -8.58
CA ASP A 343 -2.99 13.35 -8.97
C ASP A 343 -2.22 12.51 -7.96
N ALA A 344 -1.45 11.55 -8.46
CA ALA A 344 -0.59 10.68 -7.65
C ALA A 344 0.54 11.47 -6.96
N GLN A 345 1.03 12.57 -7.55
CA GLN A 345 2.04 13.42 -6.90
C GLN A 345 1.46 14.13 -5.68
N GLU A 346 0.33 14.83 -5.83
CA GLU A 346 -0.35 15.49 -4.71
C GLU A 346 -0.71 14.51 -3.60
N LEU A 347 -1.25 13.33 -3.95
CA LEU A 347 -1.54 12.28 -2.97
C LEU A 347 -0.28 11.81 -2.24
N SER A 348 0.86 11.69 -2.93
CA SER A 348 2.12 11.28 -2.30
C SER A 348 2.59 12.29 -1.24
N GLU A 349 2.42 13.58 -1.50
CA GLU A 349 2.78 14.66 -0.57
C GLU A 349 1.89 14.63 0.69
N LYS A 350 0.58 14.45 0.51
CA LYS A 350 -0.37 14.35 1.64
C LYS A 350 -0.18 13.08 2.46
N LEU A 351 0.24 11.97 1.83
CA LEU A 351 0.50 10.70 2.52
C LEU A 351 1.86 10.64 3.21
N PHE A 352 2.80 11.52 2.83
CA PHE A 352 4.18 11.49 3.30
C PHE A 352 4.34 11.42 4.82
N PRO A 353 3.67 12.25 5.65
CA PRO A 353 3.86 12.22 7.10
C PRO A 353 3.47 10.86 7.72
N PHE A 354 2.38 10.26 7.24
CA PHE A 354 1.90 8.96 7.68
C PHE A 354 2.84 7.84 7.24
N ILE A 355 3.33 7.88 6.00
CA ILE A 355 4.23 6.85 5.45
C ILE A 355 5.61 6.90 6.10
N GLN A 356 6.10 8.10 6.45
CA GLN A 356 7.34 8.27 7.20
C GLN A 356 7.24 7.61 8.58
N ARG A 357 6.20 7.92 9.35
CA ARG A 357 5.94 7.27 10.64
C ARG A 357 5.72 5.76 10.52
N LEU A 358 5.08 5.32 9.44
CA LEU A 358 4.90 3.90 9.14
C LEU A 358 6.26 3.19 8.97
N ARG A 359 7.23 3.84 8.31
CA ARG A 359 8.58 3.31 8.11
C ARG A 359 9.35 3.20 9.42
N ASP A 360 9.27 4.20 10.27
CA ASP A 360 9.87 4.18 11.60
C ASP A 360 9.30 3.03 12.46
N ARG A 361 8.05 2.62 12.17
CA ARG A 361 7.39 1.49 12.85
C ARG A 361 7.70 0.12 12.22
N GLU A 362 7.69 0.00 10.90
CA GLU A 362 7.73 -1.28 10.16
C GLU A 362 8.64 -1.22 8.92
N GLN A 363 9.96 -1.04 9.14
CA GLN A 363 11.00 -0.83 8.11
C GLN A 363 10.92 -1.80 6.91
N ASN A 364 10.56 -3.07 7.13
CA ASN A 364 10.60 -4.12 6.09
C ASN A 364 9.22 -4.59 5.59
N LYS A 365 8.11 -4.00 6.07
CA LYS A 365 6.75 -4.49 5.76
C LYS A 365 5.81 -3.44 5.17
N LEU A 366 6.34 -2.31 4.73
CA LEU A 366 5.56 -1.19 4.15
C LEU A 366 4.60 -1.64 3.03
N ARG A 367 5.07 -2.46 2.08
CA ARG A 367 4.20 -2.96 0.99
C ARG A 367 3.09 -3.88 1.49
N LEU A 368 3.33 -4.64 2.56
CA LEU A 368 2.29 -5.49 3.18
C LEU A 368 1.16 -4.65 3.79
N VAL A 369 1.47 -3.46 4.28
CA VAL A 369 0.47 -2.52 4.82
C VAL A 369 -0.52 -2.10 3.73
N SER A 370 -0.04 -1.73 2.53
CA SER A 370 -0.91 -1.39 1.40
C SER A 370 -1.86 -2.55 1.03
N LYS A 371 -1.38 -3.80 1.10
CA LYS A 371 -2.19 -5.00 0.87
C LYS A 371 -3.18 -5.29 2.01
N ASN A 372 -2.76 -5.08 3.25
CA ASN A 372 -3.60 -5.32 4.43
C ASN A 372 -4.71 -4.27 4.55
N PHE A 373 -4.41 -3.02 4.21
CA PHE A 373 -5.36 -1.91 4.23
C PHE A 373 -6.05 -1.69 2.88
N LYS A 374 -5.82 -2.58 1.91
CA LYS A 374 -6.47 -2.64 0.58
C LYS A 374 -6.37 -1.33 -0.20
N PHE A 375 -5.19 -0.73 -0.24
CA PHE A 375 -4.95 0.44 -1.07
C PHE A 375 -5.13 0.02 -2.54
N THR A 376 -5.93 0.78 -3.28
CA THR A 376 -6.22 0.55 -4.70
C THR A 376 -6.29 1.88 -5.46
N GLY A 377 -6.32 1.82 -6.80
CA GLY A 377 -6.50 3.01 -7.65
C GLY A 377 -5.47 4.11 -7.38
N ALA A 378 -5.93 5.36 -7.41
CA ALA A 378 -5.10 6.55 -7.19
C ALA A 378 -4.39 6.55 -5.81
N LEU A 379 -5.06 6.04 -4.77
CA LEU A 379 -4.47 5.95 -3.43
C LEU A 379 -3.23 5.03 -3.40
N LEU A 380 -3.30 3.88 -4.08
CA LEU A 380 -2.15 2.97 -4.18
C LEU A 380 -1.02 3.60 -5.00
N GLN A 381 -1.35 4.34 -6.06
CA GLN A 381 -0.34 5.04 -6.87
C GLN A 381 0.40 6.11 -6.06
N GLY A 382 -0.31 6.96 -5.31
CA GLY A 382 0.30 7.95 -4.42
C GLY A 382 1.14 7.31 -3.31
N PHE A 383 0.67 6.21 -2.71
CA PHE A 383 1.44 5.44 -1.73
C PHE A 383 2.73 4.87 -2.32
N ASN A 384 2.66 4.20 -3.47
CA ASN A 384 3.84 3.63 -4.13
C ASN A 384 4.83 4.71 -4.53
N ARG A 385 4.35 5.86 -5.04
CA ARG A 385 5.20 7.00 -5.37
C ARG A 385 5.93 7.55 -4.15
N THR A 386 5.27 7.66 -3.00
CA THR A 386 5.93 8.07 -1.75
C THR A 386 7.05 7.09 -1.36
N LEU A 387 6.83 5.79 -1.57
CA LEU A 387 7.87 4.79 -1.35
C LEU A 387 9.00 4.92 -2.35
N ASP A 388 8.71 5.13 -3.64
CA ASP A 388 9.72 5.23 -4.70
C ASP A 388 10.55 6.52 -4.57
N ASP A 389 9.93 7.64 -4.21
CA ASP A 389 10.62 8.91 -3.97
C ASP A 389 11.54 8.83 -2.74
N GLN A 390 11.14 8.13 -1.67
CA GLN A 390 11.95 8.06 -0.45
C GLN A 390 12.86 6.82 -0.31
N SER A 391 12.63 5.75 -1.09
CA SER A 391 13.45 4.52 -1.09
C SER A 391 14.24 4.34 -2.39
N GLY A 392 13.95 5.17 -3.39
CA GLY A 392 14.62 5.15 -4.67
C GLY A 392 16.10 5.45 -4.53
N PHE A 393 16.87 4.87 -5.46
CA PHE A 393 18.29 5.15 -5.66
C PHE A 393 18.60 6.65 -5.48
N ASN A 394 17.76 7.57 -5.97
CA ASN A 394 17.97 9.01 -5.87
C ASN A 394 18.21 9.59 -4.46
N HIS A 395 17.54 9.09 -3.43
CA HIS A 395 17.74 9.59 -2.05
C HIS A 395 18.82 8.82 -1.29
N ARG A 396 19.10 7.55 -1.64
CA ARG A 396 20.13 6.74 -0.98
C ARG A 396 21.51 6.91 -1.62
N LEU A 397 21.56 6.80 -2.94
CA LEU A 397 22.77 6.73 -3.78
C LEU A 397 22.86 7.79 -4.88
N GLY A 398 21.76 8.47 -5.22
CA GLY A 398 21.69 9.42 -6.33
C GLY A 398 21.80 10.88 -5.88
N LEU A 399 21.44 11.82 -6.75
CA LEU A 399 21.72 13.25 -6.57
C LEU A 399 20.99 13.94 -5.39
N ARG A 400 20.01 13.27 -4.76
CA ARG A 400 19.32 13.75 -3.55
C ARG A 400 19.87 13.11 -2.27
N SER A 401 20.90 12.26 -2.36
CA SER A 401 21.61 11.74 -1.20
C SER A 401 22.30 12.88 -0.44
N ARG A 402 22.40 12.74 0.88
CA ARG A 402 23.17 13.66 1.75
C ARG A 402 24.67 13.69 1.42
N HIS A 403 25.15 12.67 0.71
CA HIS A 403 26.54 12.54 0.28
C HIS A 403 26.78 13.14 -1.12
N ALA A 404 25.74 13.67 -1.79
CA ALA A 404 25.90 14.29 -3.10
C ALA A 404 26.74 15.58 -3.01
N HIS A 405 27.82 15.65 -3.79
CA HIS A 405 28.66 16.87 -3.88
C HIS A 405 28.03 17.95 -4.78
N SER A 406 27.08 17.55 -5.64
CA SER A 406 26.36 18.46 -6.53
C SER A 406 24.95 17.93 -6.75
N LYS A 407 23.95 18.81 -6.55
CA LYS A 407 22.54 18.52 -6.89
C LYS A 407 22.26 18.66 -8.40
N ALA A 408 23.13 19.37 -9.13
CA ALA A 408 23.02 19.59 -10.56
C ALA A 408 23.57 18.41 -11.40
N GLY A 409 24.17 17.41 -10.75
CA GLY A 409 24.82 16.28 -11.41
C GLY A 409 26.35 16.39 -11.44
N TYR A 410 26.98 15.41 -12.07
CA TYR A 410 28.44 15.30 -12.21
C TYR A 410 28.85 15.47 -13.68
N ALA A 411 30.02 16.05 -13.92
CA ALA A 411 30.53 16.33 -15.27
C ALA A 411 31.14 15.08 -15.96
N PHE A 412 30.38 13.99 -16.04
CA PHE A 412 30.70 12.80 -16.83
C PHE A 412 29.42 12.16 -17.40
N THR A 413 29.57 11.16 -18.26
CA THR A 413 28.48 10.41 -18.89
C THR A 413 28.82 8.92 -18.87
N ALA A 414 27.89 8.05 -19.27
CA ALA A 414 28.14 6.61 -19.35
C ALA A 414 29.38 6.24 -20.20
N HIS A 415 29.74 7.08 -21.17
CA HIS A 415 30.90 6.87 -22.04
C HIS A 415 32.24 6.94 -21.29
N HIS A 416 32.28 7.64 -20.16
CA HIS A 416 33.47 7.84 -19.35
C HIS A 416 33.64 6.79 -18.23
N VAL A 417 32.74 5.81 -18.16
CA VAL A 417 32.77 4.75 -17.13
C VAL A 417 33.13 3.41 -17.78
N PRO A 418 34.15 2.68 -17.26
CA PRO A 418 34.51 1.37 -17.76
C PRO A 418 33.46 0.32 -17.34
N GLN A 419 33.35 -0.78 -18.09
CA GLN A 419 32.46 -1.89 -17.72
C GLN A 419 32.86 -2.53 -16.39
N LEU A 420 34.16 -2.71 -16.14
CA LEU A 420 34.71 -3.08 -14.84
C LEU A 420 35.28 -1.83 -14.18
N LEU A 421 34.74 -1.48 -12.99
CA LEU A 421 35.29 -0.39 -12.18
C LEU A 421 36.80 -0.58 -12.00
N TRP A 422 37.58 0.51 -12.00
CA TRP A 422 39.03 0.46 -11.80
C TRP A 422 39.39 -0.38 -10.58
N GLU A 423 40.36 -1.29 -10.74
CA GLU A 423 40.68 -2.32 -9.74
C GLU A 423 41.10 -1.71 -8.40
N ASN A 424 42.02 -0.74 -8.44
CA ASN A 424 42.51 -0.07 -7.23
C ASN A 424 41.40 0.71 -6.52
N GLU A 425 40.52 1.36 -7.28
CA GLU A 425 39.37 2.10 -6.75
C GLU A 425 38.39 1.13 -6.07
N TYR A 426 38.08 0.01 -6.72
CA TYR A 426 37.23 -1.04 -6.16
C TYR A 426 37.83 -1.61 -4.86
N ARG A 427 39.09 -2.07 -4.90
CA ARG A 427 39.72 -2.73 -3.75
C ARG A 427 39.86 -1.81 -2.54
N THR A 428 40.10 -0.53 -2.76
CA THR A 428 40.28 0.44 -1.68
C THR A 428 38.94 0.87 -1.08
N ASN A 429 37.97 1.24 -1.92
CA ASN A 429 36.78 1.97 -1.47
C ASN A 429 35.49 1.14 -1.46
N PHE A 430 35.43 0.04 -2.21
CA PHE A 430 34.21 -0.75 -2.37
C PHE A 430 34.32 -2.18 -1.82
N ALA A 431 35.45 -2.86 -2.01
CA ALA A 431 35.64 -4.24 -1.56
C ALA A 431 35.39 -4.44 -0.05
N PRO A 432 35.82 -3.54 0.85
CA PRO A 432 35.52 -3.67 2.28
C PRO A 432 34.02 -3.65 2.59
N LEU A 433 33.19 -3.02 1.74
CA LEU A 433 31.74 -2.89 1.94
C LEU A 433 30.97 -4.16 1.60
N PHE A 434 31.62 -5.11 0.92
CA PHE A 434 31.06 -6.39 0.52
C PHE A 434 31.76 -7.57 1.21
N GLN A 435 32.41 -7.37 2.35
CA GLN A 435 32.97 -8.46 3.14
C GLN A 435 31.88 -9.49 3.46
N GLU A 436 32.21 -10.78 3.41
CA GLU A 436 31.30 -11.91 3.68
C GLU A 436 30.27 -12.26 2.58
N THR A 437 30.37 -11.67 1.38
CA THR A 437 29.54 -12.08 0.24
C THR A 437 30.12 -13.26 -0.55
N ASP A 438 29.25 -14.06 -1.15
CA ASP A 438 29.58 -15.11 -2.13
C ASP A 438 29.76 -14.56 -3.57
N MET A 439 29.52 -13.26 -3.77
CA MET A 439 29.59 -12.63 -5.08
C MET A 439 31.04 -12.44 -5.54
N MET A 440 31.31 -12.82 -6.79
CA MET A 440 32.62 -12.62 -7.41
C MET A 440 32.97 -11.13 -7.54
N GLU A 441 34.24 -10.78 -7.32
CA GLU A 441 34.77 -9.41 -7.50
C GLU A 441 34.40 -8.82 -8.87
N SER A 442 34.58 -9.58 -9.96
CA SER A 442 34.20 -9.13 -11.32
C SER A 442 32.71 -8.79 -11.47
N THR A 443 31.83 -9.41 -10.69
CA THR A 443 30.40 -9.08 -10.65
C THR A 443 30.17 -7.79 -9.88
N LEU A 444 30.81 -7.64 -8.72
CA LEU A 444 30.68 -6.45 -7.87
C LEU A 444 31.26 -5.19 -8.54
N ARG A 445 32.40 -5.31 -9.24
CA ARG A 445 32.98 -4.22 -10.05
C ARG A 445 32.02 -3.75 -11.15
N ARG A 446 31.32 -4.66 -11.84
CA ARG A 446 30.28 -4.30 -12.83
C ARG A 446 29.07 -3.61 -12.19
N VAL A 447 28.65 -4.06 -11.02
CA VAL A 447 27.58 -3.39 -10.26
C VAL A 447 27.99 -1.97 -9.86
N CYS A 448 29.23 -1.77 -9.40
CA CYS A 448 29.73 -0.44 -9.05
C CYS A 448 29.79 0.50 -10.27
N SER A 449 30.25 0.01 -11.43
CA SER A 449 30.19 0.77 -12.68
C SER A 449 28.76 1.14 -13.07
N ALA A 450 27.81 0.20 -12.99
CA ALA A 450 26.41 0.46 -13.28
C ALA A 450 25.80 1.48 -12.30
N ALA A 451 26.17 1.42 -11.01
CA ALA A 451 25.75 2.41 -10.01
C ALA A 451 26.31 3.80 -10.34
N LEU A 452 27.57 3.90 -10.77
CA LEU A 452 28.21 5.16 -11.15
C LEU A 452 27.57 5.77 -12.40
N VAL A 453 27.25 4.95 -13.42
CA VAL A 453 26.50 5.40 -14.61
C VAL A 453 25.11 5.90 -14.24
N ARG A 454 24.42 5.21 -13.33
CA ARG A 454 23.10 5.62 -12.85
C ARG A 454 23.16 6.96 -12.11
N LEU A 455 24.20 7.19 -11.32
CA LEU A 455 24.47 8.48 -10.68
C LEU A 455 24.74 9.60 -11.69
N GLY A 456 25.34 9.27 -12.85
CA GLY A 456 25.62 10.20 -13.95
C GLY A 456 24.43 10.58 -14.83
N GLY A 457 23.19 10.24 -14.45
CA GLY A 457 21.98 10.74 -15.11
C GLY A 457 21.08 9.70 -15.79
N GLN A 458 21.28 8.39 -15.55
CA GLN A 458 20.38 7.34 -16.05
C GLN A 458 19.26 7.02 -15.04
N THR A 459 18.04 6.77 -15.52
CA THR A 459 16.82 6.70 -14.69
C THR A 459 16.69 5.38 -13.91
N ASP A 460 17.17 4.25 -14.45
CA ASP A 460 17.06 2.94 -13.81
C ASP A 460 18.30 2.02 -14.02
N TRP A 461 18.27 0.83 -13.38
CA TRP A 461 19.35 -0.17 -13.52
C TRP A 461 19.45 -0.74 -14.93
N GLN A 462 18.33 -0.81 -15.66
CA GLN A 462 18.30 -1.37 -17.00
C GLN A 462 18.99 -0.44 -17.98
N GLY A 463 18.67 0.86 -17.97
CA GLY A 463 19.33 1.89 -18.76
C GLY A 463 20.83 2.00 -18.45
N ALA A 464 21.23 1.94 -17.17
CA ALA A 464 22.64 1.95 -16.80
C ALA A 464 23.40 0.71 -17.32
N CYS A 465 22.79 -0.48 -17.22
CA CYS A 465 23.37 -1.72 -17.75
C CYS A 465 23.43 -1.71 -19.28
N SER A 466 22.39 -1.22 -19.95
CA SER A 466 22.35 -1.09 -21.41
C SER A 466 23.41 -0.11 -21.93
N ALA A 467 23.63 1.02 -21.24
CA ALA A 467 24.69 1.96 -21.59
C ALA A 467 26.11 1.38 -21.43
N LEU A 468 26.27 0.39 -20.53
CA LEU A 468 27.50 -0.39 -20.36
C LEU A 468 27.51 -1.67 -21.21
N GLU A 469 26.53 -1.88 -22.09
CA GLU A 469 26.42 -3.06 -22.96
C GLU A 469 26.35 -4.39 -22.18
N PHE A 470 25.78 -4.39 -20.98
CA PHE A 470 25.52 -5.61 -20.21
C PHE A 470 24.22 -6.30 -20.62
N PRO A 471 24.13 -7.64 -20.48
CA PRO A 471 22.88 -8.36 -20.67
C PRO A 471 21.77 -7.86 -19.72
N THR A 472 20.53 -7.81 -20.20
CA THR A 472 19.37 -7.37 -19.41
C THR A 472 19.15 -8.18 -18.13
N THR A 473 19.52 -9.46 -18.13
CA THR A 473 19.48 -10.35 -16.96
C THR A 473 20.42 -9.95 -15.84
N PHE A 474 21.47 -9.17 -16.14
CA PHE A 474 22.41 -8.66 -15.14
C PHE A 474 21.75 -7.59 -14.23
N ALA A 475 20.92 -6.73 -14.82
CA ALA A 475 20.23 -5.65 -14.09
C ALA A 475 19.24 -6.18 -13.04
N THR A 476 18.44 -7.19 -13.41
CA THR A 476 17.41 -7.76 -12.53
C THR A 476 17.97 -8.73 -11.49
N GLY A 477 19.10 -9.39 -11.77
CA GLY A 477 19.75 -10.34 -10.86
C GLY A 477 20.85 -9.74 -10.00
N ALA A 478 22.00 -9.44 -10.60
CA ALA A 478 23.24 -9.13 -9.89
C ALA A 478 23.20 -7.78 -9.15
N CYS A 479 22.65 -6.74 -9.79
CA CYS A 479 22.55 -5.42 -9.17
C CYS A 479 21.63 -5.45 -7.93
N ASN A 480 20.47 -6.12 -8.03
CA ASN A 480 19.55 -6.29 -6.91
C ASN A 480 20.16 -7.13 -5.78
N LYS A 481 20.87 -8.22 -6.10
CA LYS A 481 21.56 -9.05 -5.09
C LYS A 481 22.61 -8.23 -4.34
N ALA A 482 23.47 -7.49 -5.05
CA ALA A 482 24.50 -6.65 -4.43
C ALA A 482 23.91 -5.55 -3.53
N MET A 483 22.82 -4.88 -3.96
CA MET A 483 22.11 -3.92 -3.12
C MET A 483 21.49 -4.58 -1.89
N GLY A 484 21.01 -5.82 -2.00
CA GLY A 484 20.55 -6.61 -0.87
C GLY A 484 21.66 -6.91 0.14
N VAL A 485 22.85 -7.28 -0.33
CA VAL A 485 24.04 -7.50 0.51
C VAL A 485 24.40 -6.23 1.28
N LEU A 486 24.48 -5.07 0.61
CA LEU A 486 24.77 -3.79 1.28
C LEU A 486 23.75 -3.43 2.36
N ASN A 487 22.47 -3.73 2.13
CA ASN A 487 21.43 -3.50 3.14
C ASN A 487 21.58 -4.44 4.33
N ASN A 488 21.86 -5.73 4.10
CA ASN A 488 22.04 -6.71 5.17
C ASN A 488 23.26 -6.40 6.04
N LEU A 489 24.36 -5.98 5.42
CA LEU A 489 25.59 -5.57 6.11
C LEU A 489 25.52 -4.14 6.66
N GLN A 490 24.41 -3.42 6.45
CA GLN A 490 24.23 -2.02 6.83
C GLN A 490 25.28 -1.04 6.25
N ASN A 491 25.92 -1.43 5.14
CA ASN A 491 26.98 -0.67 4.47
C ASN A 491 26.45 0.32 3.41
N GLY A 492 25.13 0.48 3.27
CA GLY A 492 24.52 1.32 2.24
C GLY A 492 24.98 2.79 2.25
N GLU A 493 25.22 3.34 3.44
CA GLU A 493 25.66 4.73 3.59
C GLU A 493 27.13 4.95 3.22
N ALA A 494 28.00 4.02 3.62
CA ALA A 494 29.40 4.03 3.24
C ALA A 494 29.56 3.86 1.73
N PHE A 495 28.73 2.99 1.12
CA PHE A 495 28.69 2.80 -0.33
C PHE A 495 28.25 4.08 -1.06
N ALA A 496 27.21 4.76 -0.56
CA ALA A 496 26.77 6.05 -1.11
C ALA A 496 27.90 7.07 -1.13
N ARG A 497 28.61 7.22 -0.01
CA ARG A 497 29.74 8.15 0.13
C ARG A 497 30.86 7.83 -0.86
N ALA A 498 31.33 6.58 -0.89
CA ALA A 498 32.37 6.14 -1.82
C ALA A 498 31.98 6.38 -3.29
N LEU A 499 30.71 6.15 -3.64
CA LEU A 499 30.19 6.36 -4.98
C LEU A 499 30.20 7.86 -5.37
N HIS A 500 29.74 8.74 -4.47
CA HIS A 500 29.74 10.19 -4.71
C HIS A 500 31.14 10.80 -4.73
N ASP A 501 32.06 10.31 -3.89
CA ASP A 501 33.46 10.71 -3.89
C ASP A 501 34.14 10.34 -5.23
N LEU A 502 33.89 9.12 -5.70
CA LEU A 502 34.39 8.69 -7.02
C LEU A 502 33.78 9.52 -8.15
N ALA A 503 32.47 9.76 -8.11
CA ALA A 503 31.78 10.59 -9.10
C ALA A 503 32.32 12.02 -9.16
N ALA A 504 32.65 12.61 -8.01
CA ALA A 504 33.25 13.93 -7.91
C ALA A 504 34.67 13.96 -8.51
N ARG A 505 35.51 12.99 -8.12
CA ARG A 505 36.87 12.86 -8.68
C ARG A 505 36.83 12.66 -10.19
N LEU A 506 35.96 11.77 -10.68
CA LEU A 506 35.79 11.52 -12.11
C LEU A 506 35.33 12.79 -12.82
N GLY A 507 34.31 13.50 -12.31
CA GLY A 507 33.81 14.74 -12.89
C GLY A 507 34.87 15.84 -13.00
N ALA A 508 35.76 15.95 -12.01
CA ALA A 508 36.81 16.95 -11.93
C ALA A 508 38.02 16.70 -12.86
N LEU A 509 38.13 15.52 -13.49
CA LEU A 509 39.24 15.25 -14.39
C LEU A 509 39.22 16.17 -15.62
N PRO A 510 40.33 16.83 -15.99
CA PRO A 510 40.40 17.74 -17.12
C PRO A 510 40.23 17.03 -18.47
N SER A 511 40.66 15.76 -18.57
CA SER A 511 40.41 14.87 -19.69
C SER A 511 39.91 13.52 -19.17
N LYS A 512 38.97 12.91 -19.89
CA LYS A 512 38.30 11.66 -19.50
C LYS A 512 38.37 10.67 -20.65
N ALA A 513 38.83 9.46 -20.38
CA ALA A 513 38.84 8.39 -21.36
C ALA A 513 37.40 8.07 -21.82
N ASN A 514 37.21 7.91 -23.13
CA ASN A 514 35.93 7.50 -23.70
C ASN A 514 35.91 5.98 -23.92
N PHE A 515 35.57 5.24 -22.87
CA PHE A 515 35.53 3.77 -22.91
C PHE A 515 34.51 3.22 -23.90
N HIS A 516 33.41 3.96 -24.16
CA HIS A 516 32.46 3.55 -25.19
C HIS A 516 33.08 3.64 -26.59
N ALA A 517 33.76 4.75 -26.92
CA ALA A 517 34.48 4.89 -28.18
C ALA A 517 35.56 3.81 -28.33
N ARG A 518 36.35 3.55 -27.27
CA ARG A 518 37.36 2.47 -27.29
C ARG A 518 36.74 1.10 -27.59
N ARG A 519 35.59 0.76 -26.98
CA ARG A 519 34.87 -0.50 -27.28
C ARG A 519 34.32 -0.53 -28.70
N PHE A 520 33.80 0.60 -29.18
CA PHE A 520 33.30 0.73 -30.53
C PHE A 520 34.41 0.52 -31.56
N GLU A 521 35.55 1.20 -31.43
CA GLU A 521 36.69 1.05 -32.34
C GLU A 521 37.26 -0.36 -32.33
N LEU A 522 37.33 -0.99 -31.16
CA LEU A 522 37.84 -2.35 -31.00
C LEU A 522 36.79 -3.45 -31.22
N ARG A 523 35.60 -3.15 -31.75
CA ARG A 523 34.49 -4.12 -31.90
C ARG A 523 34.82 -5.32 -32.80
N GLU A 524 35.79 -5.15 -33.70
CA GLU A 524 36.31 -6.18 -34.61
C GLU A 524 37.70 -6.71 -34.19
N PHE A 525 38.21 -6.33 -33.02
CA PHE A 525 39.53 -6.76 -32.54
C PHE A 525 39.47 -8.19 -31.98
N VAL A 526 39.50 -9.16 -32.90
CA VAL A 526 39.31 -10.60 -32.60
C VAL A 526 40.63 -11.33 -32.39
N THR A 527 41.73 -10.86 -32.99
CA THR A 527 43.04 -11.48 -32.86
C THR A 527 44.14 -10.46 -33.12
N MET A 528 45.28 -10.65 -32.48
CA MET A 528 46.47 -9.85 -32.75
C MET A 528 47.10 -10.28 -34.07
N ARG A 529 47.56 -9.33 -34.89
CA ARG A 529 48.21 -9.62 -36.17
C ARG A 529 49.44 -10.50 -35.97
N SER A 530 49.76 -11.31 -36.98
CA SER A 530 50.94 -12.18 -36.95
C SER A 530 52.24 -11.39 -36.76
N ALA A 531 52.39 -10.26 -37.47
CA ALA A 531 53.59 -9.42 -37.38
C ALA A 531 53.80 -8.84 -35.97
N ASP A 532 52.77 -8.22 -35.38
CA ASP A 532 52.84 -7.69 -34.01
C ASP A 532 53.16 -8.79 -32.98
N TRP A 533 52.69 -10.01 -33.23
CA TRP A 533 52.96 -11.16 -32.38
C TRP A 533 54.40 -11.62 -32.49
N ASP A 534 54.94 -11.66 -33.70
CA ASP A 534 56.33 -12.05 -33.92
C ASP A 534 57.29 -11.03 -33.30
N ASP A 535 56.99 -9.73 -33.42
CA ASP A 535 57.72 -8.65 -32.74
C ASP A 535 57.65 -8.80 -31.22
N LEU A 536 56.46 -9.07 -30.68
CA LEU A 536 56.24 -9.28 -29.24
C LEU A 536 57.01 -10.49 -28.71
N VAL A 537 57.01 -11.60 -29.46
CA VAL A 537 57.74 -12.82 -29.13
C VAL A 537 59.25 -12.57 -29.16
N PHE A 538 59.74 -11.80 -30.14
CA PHE A 538 61.13 -11.41 -30.24
C PHE A 538 61.56 -10.54 -29.07
N GLU A 539 60.82 -9.47 -28.75
CA GLU A 539 61.08 -8.56 -27.61
C GLU A 539 61.13 -9.30 -26.27
N THR A 540 60.21 -10.24 -26.06
CA THR A 540 60.05 -10.93 -24.77
C THR A 540 60.85 -12.24 -24.69
N SER A 541 61.58 -12.61 -25.75
CA SER A 541 62.25 -13.92 -25.87
C SER A 541 61.32 -15.10 -25.59
N ALA A 542 60.03 -14.95 -25.86
CA ALA A 542 59.04 -15.99 -25.64
C ALA A 542 59.18 -17.12 -26.67
N ARG A 543 58.63 -18.30 -26.38
CA ARG A 543 58.66 -19.41 -27.35
C ARG A 543 57.73 -19.09 -28.54
N PRO A 544 58.24 -19.07 -29.79
CA PRO A 544 57.40 -18.85 -30.96
C PRO A 544 56.33 -19.91 -31.07
N THR A 545 55.10 -19.50 -31.44
CA THR A 545 54.00 -20.44 -31.65
C THR A 545 53.17 -20.05 -32.85
N LYS A 546 52.80 -21.04 -33.67
CA LYS A 546 51.83 -20.86 -34.76
C LYS A 546 50.37 -20.87 -34.26
N ASN A 547 50.17 -21.04 -32.95
CA ASN A 547 48.84 -21.14 -32.34
C ASN A 547 48.11 -19.79 -32.39
N THR A 548 47.06 -19.71 -33.20
CA THR A 548 46.13 -18.57 -33.30
C THR A 548 45.42 -18.27 -31.97
N GLY A 549 45.31 -19.26 -31.08
CA GLY A 549 44.70 -19.11 -29.75
C GLY A 549 45.47 -18.16 -28.83
N LYS A 550 46.82 -18.18 -28.82
CA LYS A 550 47.60 -17.27 -27.96
C LYS A 550 47.45 -15.81 -28.41
N ARG A 551 47.45 -15.56 -29.72
CA ARG A 551 47.20 -14.23 -30.31
C ARG A 551 45.80 -13.71 -30.01
N ARG A 552 44.81 -14.59 -30.00
CA ARG A 552 43.45 -14.27 -29.57
C ARG A 552 43.39 -13.90 -28.08
N HIS A 553 44.04 -14.65 -27.21
CA HIS A 553 44.07 -14.33 -25.77
C HIS A 553 44.86 -13.05 -25.46
N ALA A 554 45.93 -12.76 -26.22
CA ALA A 554 46.61 -11.47 -26.18
C ALA A 554 45.69 -10.32 -26.61
N ALA A 555 44.89 -10.51 -27.66
CA ALA A 555 43.87 -9.55 -28.07
C ALA A 555 42.81 -9.32 -26.98
N VAL A 556 42.34 -10.39 -26.31
CA VAL A 556 41.44 -10.27 -25.15
C VAL A 556 42.08 -9.44 -24.04
N PHE A 557 43.35 -9.70 -23.71
CA PHE A 557 44.06 -8.98 -22.67
C PHE A 557 44.21 -7.49 -23.01
N ILE A 558 44.68 -7.17 -24.22
CA ILE A 558 44.80 -5.78 -24.70
C ILE A 558 43.43 -5.09 -24.68
N TRP A 559 42.39 -5.76 -25.18
CA TRP A 559 41.02 -5.22 -25.16
C TRP A 559 40.55 -4.93 -23.74
N GLU A 560 40.80 -5.82 -22.78
CA GLU A 560 40.45 -5.65 -21.36
C GLU A 560 41.15 -4.41 -20.78
N GLN A 561 42.46 -4.25 -21.01
CA GLN A 561 43.22 -3.09 -20.51
C GLN A 561 42.78 -1.78 -21.16
N VAL A 562 42.52 -1.77 -22.47
CA VAL A 562 42.15 -0.57 -23.21
C VAL A 562 40.71 -0.14 -22.90
N THR A 563 39.77 -1.08 -22.83
CA THR A 563 38.34 -0.76 -22.70
C THR A 563 37.81 -0.79 -21.27
N GLY A 564 38.61 -1.30 -20.32
CA GLY A 564 38.12 -1.62 -18.98
C GLY A 564 36.96 -2.63 -19.02
N GLY A 565 36.95 -3.50 -20.03
CA GLY A 565 35.89 -4.45 -20.33
C GLY A 565 35.99 -5.75 -19.54
N ASP A 566 34.86 -6.44 -19.30
CA ASP A 566 34.91 -7.84 -18.82
C ASP A 566 35.37 -8.73 -19.97
N PHE A 567 36.46 -9.49 -19.79
CA PHE A 567 37.03 -10.35 -20.84
C PHE A 567 35.98 -11.26 -21.52
N ARG A 568 34.89 -11.63 -20.82
CA ARG A 568 33.80 -12.46 -21.36
C ARG A 568 33.00 -11.76 -22.46
N LEU A 569 33.08 -10.43 -22.52
CA LEU A 569 32.44 -9.60 -23.52
C LEU A 569 33.39 -9.22 -24.67
N ALA A 570 34.67 -9.63 -24.60
CA ALA A 570 35.67 -9.31 -25.60
C ALA A 570 35.29 -9.90 -26.98
N PRO A 571 35.42 -9.13 -28.07
CA PRO A 571 35.11 -9.60 -29.43
C PRO A 571 35.84 -10.90 -29.81
N ALA A 572 37.08 -11.04 -29.36
CA ALA A 572 37.92 -12.22 -29.54
C ALA A 572 37.31 -13.53 -29.01
N LEU A 573 36.36 -13.48 -28.06
CA LEU A 573 35.68 -14.66 -27.52
C LEU A 573 34.25 -14.86 -28.06
N ARG A 574 33.76 -13.99 -28.95
CA ARG A 574 32.42 -14.11 -29.54
C ARG A 574 32.28 -15.43 -30.31
N GLY A 575 31.11 -16.08 -30.17
CA GLY A 575 30.81 -17.35 -30.84
C GLY A 575 31.48 -18.58 -30.23
N MET A 576 32.30 -18.44 -29.18
CA MET A 576 32.88 -19.56 -28.44
C MET A 576 31.96 -20.00 -27.28
N SER A 577 32.00 -21.28 -26.94
CA SER A 577 31.33 -21.77 -25.73
C SER A 577 31.95 -21.13 -24.46
N PRO A 578 31.15 -20.56 -23.54
CA PRO A 578 31.65 -19.77 -22.41
C PRO A 578 32.62 -20.49 -21.48
N GLY A 579 32.46 -21.80 -21.27
CA GLY A 579 33.32 -22.61 -20.39
C GLY A 579 34.75 -22.76 -20.94
N PRO A 580 34.92 -23.43 -22.10
CA PRO A 580 36.24 -23.64 -22.70
C PRO A 580 36.99 -22.33 -23.01
N ALA A 581 36.29 -21.29 -23.48
CA ALA A 581 36.90 -19.99 -23.77
C ALA A 581 37.50 -19.34 -22.52
N ARG A 582 36.78 -19.40 -21.39
CA ARG A 582 37.24 -18.91 -20.10
C ARG A 582 38.44 -19.70 -19.60
N ASP A 583 38.41 -21.03 -19.65
CA ASP A 583 39.49 -21.86 -19.11
C ASP A 583 40.79 -21.68 -19.90
N MET A 584 40.69 -21.54 -21.23
CA MET A 584 41.83 -21.25 -22.09
C MET A 584 42.43 -19.87 -21.82
N TYR A 585 41.59 -18.84 -21.65
CA TYR A 585 42.07 -17.50 -21.30
C TYR A 585 42.72 -17.46 -19.91
N ILE A 586 42.12 -18.09 -18.91
CA ILE A 586 42.71 -18.20 -17.56
C ILE A 586 44.05 -18.95 -17.62
N ARG A 587 44.16 -19.99 -18.46
CA ARG A 587 45.42 -20.70 -18.67
C ARG A 587 46.48 -19.79 -19.28
N PHE A 588 46.13 -18.99 -20.28
CA PHE A 588 47.02 -17.98 -20.87
C PHE A 588 47.50 -16.98 -19.81
N LEU A 589 46.60 -16.44 -18.98
CA LEU A 589 46.96 -15.52 -17.90
C LEU A 589 47.95 -16.15 -16.90
N LYS A 590 47.80 -17.45 -16.60
CA LYS A 590 48.68 -18.16 -15.66
C LYS A 590 50.03 -18.54 -16.26
N GLN A 591 50.08 -18.92 -17.54
CA GLN A 591 51.25 -19.55 -18.15
C GLN A 591 52.10 -18.58 -18.98
N ASP A 592 51.46 -17.60 -19.62
CA ASP A 592 52.10 -16.75 -20.62
C ASP A 592 52.23 -15.28 -20.17
N LEU A 593 51.31 -14.80 -19.32
CA LEU A 593 51.29 -13.38 -18.94
C LEU A 593 52.52 -12.94 -18.13
N GLY A 594 53.16 -13.83 -17.36
CA GLY A 594 54.39 -13.50 -16.63
C GLY A 594 55.54 -13.09 -17.56
N THR A 595 55.59 -13.66 -18.77
CA THR A 595 56.61 -13.34 -19.79
C THR A 595 56.14 -12.25 -20.74
N LEU A 596 54.88 -12.33 -21.20
CA LEU A 596 54.35 -11.42 -22.23
C LEU A 596 53.75 -10.13 -21.66
N GLY A 597 53.43 -10.10 -20.36
CA GLY A 597 52.61 -9.08 -19.72
C GLY A 597 53.13 -7.65 -19.87
N PRO A 598 54.42 -7.35 -19.60
CA PRO A 598 54.95 -5.99 -19.76
C PRO A 598 54.81 -5.45 -21.18
N ALA A 599 55.16 -6.27 -22.20
CA ALA A 599 55.06 -5.88 -23.60
C ALA A 599 53.62 -5.76 -24.11
N LEU A 600 52.70 -6.61 -23.60
CA LEU A 600 51.27 -6.50 -23.89
C LEU A 600 50.65 -5.26 -23.24
N MET A 601 51.07 -4.93 -22.02
CA MET A 601 50.62 -3.74 -21.31
C MET A 601 51.09 -2.47 -22.02
N ASP A 602 52.34 -2.44 -22.49
CA ASP A 602 52.86 -1.30 -23.25
C ASP A 602 52.09 -1.07 -24.55
N ARG A 603 51.85 -2.13 -25.33
CA ARG A 603 50.97 -2.07 -26.52
C ARG A 603 49.55 -1.61 -26.19
N ALA A 604 48.99 -2.05 -25.05
CA ALA A 604 47.68 -1.59 -24.60
C ALA A 604 47.68 -0.09 -24.24
N HIS A 605 48.73 0.41 -23.57
CA HIS A 605 48.86 1.84 -23.25
C HIS A 605 49.00 2.69 -24.51
N GLN A 606 49.83 2.27 -25.47
CA GLN A 606 49.99 2.95 -26.75
C GLN A 606 48.67 3.01 -27.52
N LEU A 607 47.95 1.89 -27.60
CA LEU A 607 46.64 1.81 -28.26
C LEU A 607 45.59 2.67 -27.55
N ALA A 608 45.56 2.69 -26.22
CA ALA A 608 44.65 3.54 -25.46
C ALA A 608 44.93 5.04 -25.69
N ALA A 609 46.21 5.45 -25.69
CA ALA A 609 46.62 6.82 -25.95
C ALA A 609 46.27 7.25 -27.39
N PHE A 610 46.48 6.35 -28.36
CA PHE A 610 46.12 6.58 -29.77
C PHE A 610 44.60 6.80 -29.94
N LEU A 611 43.78 5.95 -29.30
CA LEU A 611 42.31 6.06 -29.36
C LEU A 611 41.80 7.33 -28.67
N ASP A 612 42.42 7.76 -27.58
CA ASP A 612 42.05 8.99 -26.88
C ASP A 612 42.45 10.27 -27.63
N ALA A 613 43.49 10.21 -28.48
CA ALA A 613 43.95 11.34 -29.30
C ALA A 613 43.03 11.67 -30.49
N GLY A 614 42.03 10.82 -30.79
CA GLY A 614 41.01 11.13 -31.79
C GLY A 614 41.48 11.11 -33.24
N HIS A 615 42.46 10.25 -33.59
CA HIS A 615 42.97 10.07 -34.96
C HIS A 615 42.44 8.78 -35.62
N PRO A 616 41.16 8.71 -36.04
CA PRO A 616 40.62 7.51 -36.69
C PRO A 616 41.24 7.24 -38.08
N GLU A 617 41.83 8.25 -38.73
CA GLU A 617 42.40 8.12 -40.09
C GLU A 617 43.80 7.47 -40.13
N LEU A 618 44.47 7.32 -38.99
CA LEU A 618 45.76 6.62 -38.87
C LEU A 618 45.65 5.17 -38.39
N MET A 619 44.43 4.61 -38.36
CA MET A 619 44.20 3.18 -38.05
C MET A 619 44.85 2.20 -39.05
N LEU A 620 45.49 2.73 -40.10
CA LEU A 620 46.32 2.00 -41.06
C LEU A 620 47.77 1.78 -40.57
N ASP A 621 48.28 2.60 -39.63
CA ASP A 621 49.66 2.51 -39.12
C ASP A 621 49.77 1.97 -37.68
N PHE A 622 48.64 1.76 -36.98
CA PHE A 622 48.52 0.90 -35.79
C PHE A 622 47.47 -0.19 -36.09
N PRO A 623 47.86 -1.36 -36.60
CA PRO A 623 47.04 -1.96 -37.64
C PRO A 623 46.18 -3.14 -37.15
N LYS A 624 44.99 -3.23 -37.75
CA LYS A 624 43.88 -4.16 -37.50
C LYS A 624 44.22 -5.65 -37.48
#